data_AF-A0A2U2XAK7-F1
#
_entry.id   AF-A0A2U2XAK7-F1
#
_cell.length_a   1.000
_cell.length_b   1.000
_cell.length_c   1.000
_cell.angle_alpha   90.00
_cell.angle_beta   90.00
_cell.angle_gamma   90.00
#
_symmetry.space_group_name_H-M   'P 1'
#
loop_
_entity.id
_entity.type
_entity.pdbx_description
1 polymer ?
#
loop_
_entity_poly.entity_id
_entity_poly.type
_entity_poly.pdbx_seq_one_letter_code
_entity_poly.pdbx_strand_id
1 'polypeptide(L)'
;MKNPFLILLISLFVGTAAFGQDKNLKAFLSEGQFYAPEAGNYVEIQLNFVGYSLAYINRADEVFAELEISQVFSQNDTVVVADKYLLKSPLVVDSIVEDFHDIQKYLLKPGKYRYDLVIRDVNSTQEPTSVSKMIKIEDMSAELGFSSFIAAESIRANPPMQSLFTKIGYDVVPMVGDYYPTEIQNLLYYTEVYNTDSALEDSVYVVEQKVIGRDVRLDLEEYTRYFRYESTEIQPVAKVVDISMLPTGAYTLELNLLSRDKKILARSAFDFDRNNTEEVNALSYESVVLDPAFEESIPQDSIGYYVASLIPISRQGEVKNIIRILKEKDSVQNMRYLQAFWKQTSPSRPFESWMKYKAQVDNVEKLFATNYQAGFETDRGRVFLEYGAPSTVIEQPSSPSEYPYEIWQYDKINQYSNRRFIFYSKTNLSHDYVLLHSDMIGELQNYRWQYALNKRNTPDNNLDDPTGGANPHFGGNSSRYYNSY
;
A
#
# COMPACT_ATOMS: atom_id res chain seq x y z
N MET A 1 -31.96 -28.94 -72.69
CA MET A 1 -31.93 -29.38 -71.28
C MET A 1 -30.57 -29.06 -70.69
N LYS A 2 -30.56 -28.57 -69.45
CA LYS A 2 -29.42 -28.19 -68.57
C LYS A 2 -29.01 -26.70 -68.63
N ASN A 3 -29.70 -25.91 -67.81
CA ASN A 3 -29.27 -24.60 -67.31
C ASN A 3 -28.05 -24.78 -66.39
N PRO A 4 -27.03 -23.90 -66.45
CA PRO A 4 -26.02 -23.84 -65.43
C PRO A 4 -26.47 -22.96 -64.25
N PHE A 5 -26.13 -23.47 -63.07
CA PHE A 5 -26.31 -22.94 -61.73
C PHE A 5 -25.82 -21.49 -61.59
N LEU A 6 -26.69 -20.59 -61.12
CA LEU A 6 -26.31 -19.25 -60.64
C LEU A 6 -26.10 -19.34 -59.12
N ILE A 7 -24.85 -19.26 -58.67
CA ILE A 7 -24.49 -19.20 -57.25
C ILE A 7 -24.75 -17.78 -56.75
N LEU A 8 -25.79 -17.63 -55.93
CA LEU A 8 -26.13 -16.40 -55.22
C LEU A 8 -25.28 -16.32 -53.94
N LEU A 9 -24.24 -15.50 -53.96
CA LEU A 9 -23.42 -15.19 -52.80
C LEU A 9 -24.16 -14.15 -51.93
N ILE A 10 -24.84 -14.61 -50.87
CA ILE A 10 -25.44 -13.73 -49.87
C ILE A 10 -24.32 -13.29 -48.91
N SER A 11 -23.85 -12.05 -49.09
CA SER A 11 -22.98 -11.36 -48.14
C SER A 11 -23.81 -10.90 -46.93
N LEU A 12 -23.70 -11.66 -45.83
CA LEU A 12 -24.23 -11.30 -44.53
C LEU A 12 -23.35 -10.18 -43.94
N PHE A 13 -23.75 -8.92 -44.15
CA PHE A 13 -23.19 -7.78 -43.42
C PHE A 13 -23.70 -7.86 -41.97
N VAL A 14 -22.96 -8.55 -41.10
CA VAL A 14 -23.11 -8.41 -39.66
C VAL A 14 -22.50 -7.06 -39.30
N GLY A 15 -23.34 -6.03 -39.28
CA GLY A 15 -22.99 -4.76 -38.66
C GLY A 15 -22.76 -5.01 -37.17
N THR A 16 -21.50 -5.07 -36.76
CA THR A 16 -21.12 -4.93 -35.37
C THR A 16 -21.45 -3.51 -34.96
N ALA A 17 -22.69 -3.29 -34.49
CA ALA A 17 -22.97 -2.17 -33.61
C ALA A 17 -22.09 -2.40 -32.38
N ALA A 18 -20.94 -1.74 -32.34
CA ALA A 18 -20.20 -1.55 -31.11
C ALA A 18 -21.17 -0.81 -30.18
N PHE A 19 -21.79 -1.54 -29.26
CA PHE A 19 -22.42 -0.94 -28.10
C PHE A 19 -21.29 -0.23 -27.34
N GLY A 20 -21.11 1.06 -27.63
CA GLY A 20 -20.37 1.92 -26.73
C GLY A 20 -21.07 1.82 -25.38
N GLN A 21 -20.34 1.48 -24.32
CA GLN A 21 -20.84 1.69 -22.98
C GLN A 21 -21.22 3.17 -22.87
N ASP A 22 -22.48 3.46 -22.51
CA ASP A 22 -22.89 4.81 -22.14
C ASP A 22 -21.99 5.25 -20.99
N LYS A 23 -21.09 6.21 -21.30
CA LYS A 23 -20.17 6.79 -20.32
C LYS A 23 -20.94 7.78 -19.47
N ASN A 24 -21.67 7.27 -18.46
CA ASN A 24 -22.31 8.12 -17.47
C ASN A 24 -21.25 8.81 -16.62
N LEU A 25 -21.35 10.14 -16.46
CA LEU A 25 -20.49 10.92 -15.56
C LEU A 25 -20.53 10.29 -14.17
N LYS A 26 -19.34 10.03 -13.62
CA LYS A 26 -19.16 9.54 -12.25
C LYS A 26 -18.35 10.53 -11.46
N ALA A 27 -18.93 10.98 -10.35
CA ALA A 27 -18.28 11.82 -9.37
C ALA A 27 -18.62 11.33 -7.97
N PHE A 28 -17.65 11.40 -7.07
CA PHE A 28 -17.84 11.14 -5.64
C PHE A 28 -17.89 12.47 -4.90
N LEU A 29 -18.78 12.56 -3.91
CA LEU A 29 -18.99 13.74 -3.09
C LEU A 29 -18.68 13.39 -1.63
N SER A 30 -17.85 14.21 -1.00
CA SER A 30 -17.66 14.26 0.46
C SER A 30 -17.76 15.70 0.95
N GLU A 31 -18.05 15.88 2.23
CA GLU A 31 -18.11 17.16 2.89
C GLU A 31 -17.36 17.12 4.22
N GLY A 32 -16.75 18.26 4.57
CA GLY A 32 -16.12 18.45 5.87
C GLY A 32 -16.43 19.80 6.46
N GLN A 33 -16.60 19.87 7.78
CA GLN A 33 -16.82 21.11 8.53
C GLN A 33 -15.54 21.52 9.25
N PHE A 34 -15.25 22.81 9.16
CA PHE A 34 -14.05 23.43 9.69
C PHE A 34 -14.38 24.83 10.23
N TYR A 35 -13.45 25.37 11.01
CA TYR A 35 -13.58 26.69 11.61
C TYR A 35 -12.33 27.53 11.34
N ALA A 36 -12.55 28.76 10.89
CA ALA A 36 -11.51 29.77 10.77
C ALA A 36 -11.80 30.93 11.75
N PRO A 37 -10.90 31.29 12.68
CA PRO A 37 -11.19 32.27 13.73
C PRO A 37 -11.66 33.63 13.21
N GLU A 38 -11.10 34.07 12.09
CA GLU A 38 -11.44 35.37 11.48
C GLU A 38 -12.71 35.34 10.61
N ALA A 39 -13.15 34.16 10.15
CA ALA A 39 -14.23 34.02 9.17
C ALA A 39 -15.48 33.28 9.69
N GLY A 40 -15.29 32.37 10.65
CA GLY A 40 -16.32 31.51 11.22
C GLY A 40 -16.33 30.09 10.66
N ASN A 41 -17.46 29.40 10.88
CA ASN A 41 -17.70 28.05 10.38
C ASN A 41 -17.76 28.05 8.84
N TYR A 42 -17.12 27.07 8.22
CA TYR A 42 -17.27 26.81 6.80
C TYR A 42 -17.42 25.31 6.55
N VAL A 43 -18.18 25.00 5.50
CA VAL A 43 -18.23 23.65 4.92
C VAL A 43 -17.32 23.61 3.71
N GLU A 44 -16.54 22.55 3.62
CA GLU A 44 -15.74 22.18 2.47
C GLU A 44 -16.47 21.09 1.70
N ILE A 45 -16.77 21.34 0.44
CA ILE A 45 -17.34 20.38 -0.49
C ILE A 45 -16.19 19.82 -1.33
N GLN A 46 -15.99 18.51 -1.28
CA GLN A 46 -14.94 17.79 -1.98
C GLN A 46 -15.57 16.90 -3.05
N LEU A 47 -15.18 17.13 -4.30
CA LEU A 47 -15.59 16.32 -5.44
C LEU A 47 -14.37 15.58 -5.99
N ASN A 48 -14.53 14.29 -6.28
CA ASN A 48 -13.58 13.52 -7.05
C ASN A 48 -14.25 13.01 -8.33
N PHE A 49 -13.71 13.37 -9.48
CA PHE A 49 -14.24 13.03 -10.79
C PHE A 49 -13.49 11.84 -11.38
N VAL A 50 -14.25 10.84 -11.82
CA VAL A 50 -13.69 9.68 -12.51
C VAL A 50 -13.42 10.05 -13.96
N GLY A 51 -12.15 10.27 -14.31
CA GLY A 51 -11.76 10.92 -15.56
C GLY A 51 -12.27 10.18 -16.79
N TYR A 52 -12.18 8.85 -16.83
CA TYR A 52 -12.60 8.05 -17.99
C TYR A 52 -14.09 8.15 -18.32
N SER A 53 -14.90 8.64 -17.37
CA SER A 53 -16.36 8.77 -17.48
C SER A 53 -16.81 10.04 -18.22
N LEU A 54 -15.88 10.97 -18.49
CA LEU A 54 -16.20 12.27 -19.07
C LEU A 54 -16.08 12.31 -20.60
N ALA A 55 -16.74 13.30 -21.22
CA ALA A 55 -16.65 13.62 -22.63
C ALA A 55 -15.56 14.68 -22.89
N TYR A 56 -14.48 14.22 -23.55
CA TYR A 56 -13.33 15.05 -23.89
C TYR A 56 -13.49 15.69 -25.27
N ILE A 57 -13.06 16.95 -25.37
CA ILE A 57 -12.96 17.68 -26.62
C ILE A 57 -11.50 18.05 -26.90
N ASN A 58 -11.17 18.22 -28.18
CA ASN A 58 -9.89 18.79 -28.60
C ASN A 58 -10.12 20.25 -29.01
N ARG A 59 -9.40 21.18 -28.36
CA ARG A 59 -9.39 22.60 -28.70
C ARG A 59 -7.97 23.14 -28.61
N ALA A 60 -7.47 23.71 -29.70
CA ALA A 60 -6.13 24.32 -29.77
C ALA A 60 -4.99 23.37 -29.32
N ASP A 61 -5.03 22.12 -29.80
CA ASP A 61 -4.09 21.04 -29.47
C ASP A 61 -4.12 20.56 -28.00
N GLU A 62 -5.07 21.06 -27.21
CA GLU A 62 -5.35 20.59 -25.85
C GLU A 62 -6.58 19.67 -25.85
N VAL A 63 -6.46 18.51 -25.20
CA VAL A 63 -7.56 17.58 -25.00
C VAL A 63 -7.99 17.63 -23.54
N PHE A 64 -9.23 18.05 -23.28
CA PHE A 64 -9.78 18.21 -21.93
C PHE A 64 -11.30 18.00 -21.91
N ALA A 65 -11.86 17.72 -20.73
CA ALA A 65 -13.28 17.74 -20.45
C ALA A 65 -13.65 19.03 -19.69
N GLU A 66 -14.91 19.46 -19.80
CA GLU A 66 -15.41 20.67 -19.15
C GLU A 66 -16.75 20.38 -18.46
N LEU A 67 -16.83 20.73 -17.18
CA LEU A 67 -17.97 20.44 -16.31
C LEU A 67 -18.61 21.74 -15.83
N GLU A 68 -19.93 21.84 -15.93
CA GLU A 68 -20.71 22.88 -15.27
C GLU A 68 -21.19 22.34 -13.91
N ILE A 69 -20.75 22.98 -12.83
CA ILE A 69 -21.08 22.61 -11.46
C ILE A 69 -21.96 23.70 -10.87
N SER A 70 -23.12 23.30 -10.33
CA SER A 70 -24.07 24.20 -9.65
C SER A 70 -24.32 23.68 -8.23
N GLN A 71 -24.12 24.54 -7.24
CA GLN A 71 -24.23 24.22 -5.82
C GLN A 71 -25.15 25.23 -5.14
N VAL A 72 -26.13 24.74 -4.38
CA VAL A 72 -27.10 25.60 -3.68
C VAL A 72 -27.29 25.13 -2.26
N PHE A 73 -27.13 26.05 -1.31
CA PHE A 73 -27.51 25.86 0.09
C PHE A 73 -28.76 26.67 0.37
N SER A 74 -29.80 26.03 0.89
CA SER A 74 -31.06 26.67 1.22
C SER A 74 -31.53 26.33 2.63
N GLN A 75 -32.25 27.26 3.26
CA GLN A 75 -32.82 27.11 4.59
C GLN A 75 -34.23 27.73 4.59
N ASN A 76 -35.23 26.99 5.06
CA ASN A 76 -36.64 27.43 5.09
C ASN A 76 -37.10 28.01 3.72
N ASP A 77 -36.82 27.27 2.64
CA ASP A 77 -37.12 27.64 1.25
C ASP A 77 -36.45 28.94 0.74
N THR A 78 -35.48 29.47 1.49
CA THR A 78 -34.67 30.62 1.09
C THR A 78 -33.28 30.16 0.70
N VAL A 79 -32.81 30.57 -0.48
CA VAL A 79 -31.42 30.33 -0.91
C VAL A 79 -30.47 31.19 -0.08
N VAL A 80 -29.52 30.55 0.59
CA VAL A 80 -28.51 31.19 1.42
C VAL A 80 -27.21 31.38 0.65
N VAL A 81 -26.80 30.35 -0.10
CA VAL A 81 -25.64 30.39 -1.01
C VAL A 81 -26.05 29.72 -2.31
N ALA A 82 -25.67 30.31 -3.43
CA ALA A 82 -25.75 29.70 -4.75
C ALA A 82 -24.46 29.98 -5.50
N ASP A 83 -23.87 28.93 -6.04
CA ASP A 83 -22.62 28.99 -6.79
C ASP A 83 -22.75 28.18 -8.08
N LYS A 84 -22.18 28.70 -9.16
CA LYS A 84 -22.21 28.08 -10.47
C LYS A 84 -20.96 28.44 -11.25
N TYR A 85 -20.19 27.43 -11.65
CA TYR A 85 -18.91 27.61 -12.34
C TYR A 85 -18.63 26.51 -13.36
N LEU A 86 -17.67 26.79 -14.23
CA LEU A 86 -17.09 25.82 -15.16
C LEU A 86 -15.76 25.32 -14.61
N LEU A 87 -15.62 24.01 -14.52
CA LEU A 87 -14.41 23.32 -14.13
C LEU A 87 -13.82 22.61 -15.34
N LYS A 88 -12.55 22.84 -15.63
CA LYS A 88 -11.81 22.10 -16.66
C LYS A 88 -11.06 20.94 -16.03
N SER A 89 -11.10 19.78 -16.69
CA SER A 89 -10.25 18.66 -16.30
C SER A 89 -8.77 18.98 -16.53
N PRO A 90 -7.85 18.23 -15.91
CA PRO A 90 -6.48 18.15 -16.38
C PRO A 90 -6.41 17.82 -17.87
N LEU A 91 -5.34 18.27 -18.52
CA LEU A 91 -5.06 17.96 -19.92
C LEU A 91 -4.73 16.48 -20.06
N VAL A 92 -5.26 15.85 -21.11
CA VAL A 92 -4.89 14.47 -21.47
C VAL A 92 -3.49 14.49 -22.05
N VAL A 93 -2.57 13.80 -21.37
CA VAL A 93 -1.18 13.62 -21.80
C VAL A 93 -0.96 12.14 -22.12
N ASP A 94 -0.33 11.85 -23.25
CA ASP A 94 -0.04 10.46 -23.69
C ASP A 94 -1.26 9.52 -23.72
N SER A 95 -2.44 10.08 -24.01
CA SER A 95 -3.74 9.37 -23.98
C SER A 95 -4.15 8.84 -22.60
N ILE A 96 -3.50 9.30 -21.53
CA ILE A 96 -3.84 8.97 -20.15
C ILE A 96 -4.85 9.99 -19.65
N VAL A 97 -5.94 9.47 -19.09
CA VAL A 97 -6.98 10.25 -18.42
C VAL A 97 -6.90 9.93 -16.94
N GLU A 98 -6.68 10.95 -16.13
CA GLU A 98 -6.58 10.83 -14.68
C GLU A 98 -7.88 11.27 -14.00
N ASP A 99 -8.13 10.68 -12.84
CA ASP A 99 -9.14 11.19 -11.92
C ASP A 99 -8.64 12.52 -11.32
N PHE A 100 -9.56 13.41 -10.95
CA PHE A 100 -9.19 14.75 -10.46
C PHE A 100 -10.17 15.30 -9.45
N HIS A 101 -9.66 16.21 -8.60
CA HIS A 101 -10.40 16.76 -7.49
C HIS A 101 -10.84 18.20 -7.73
N ASP A 102 -11.95 18.57 -7.09
CA ASP A 102 -12.37 19.95 -6.90
C ASP A 102 -12.79 20.15 -5.44
N ILE A 103 -12.38 21.28 -4.85
CA ILE A 103 -12.64 21.59 -3.45
C ILE A 103 -13.14 23.02 -3.35
N GLN A 104 -14.37 23.18 -2.86
CA GLN A 104 -14.99 24.49 -2.65
C GLN A 104 -15.32 24.70 -1.17
N LYS A 105 -15.13 25.92 -0.68
CA LYS A 105 -15.35 26.29 0.73
C LYS A 105 -16.45 27.33 0.83
N TYR A 106 -17.48 27.06 1.63
CA TYR A 106 -18.62 27.96 1.81
C TYR A 106 -18.78 28.33 3.28
N LEU A 107 -18.71 29.62 3.59
CA LEU A 107 -18.99 30.16 4.92
C LEU A 107 -20.48 30.07 5.20
N LEU A 108 -20.85 29.33 6.25
CA LEU A 108 -22.23 29.10 6.64
C LEU A 108 -22.37 29.26 8.14
N LYS A 109 -23.47 29.89 8.57
CA LYS A 109 -23.79 29.99 10.00
C LYS A 109 -24.26 28.62 10.52
N PRO A 110 -24.14 28.35 11.83
CA PRO A 110 -24.70 27.13 12.43
C PRO A 110 -26.19 26.99 12.12
N GLY A 111 -26.62 25.79 11.73
CA GLY A 111 -28.00 25.54 11.30
C GLY A 111 -28.15 24.34 10.38
N LYS A 112 -29.40 24.04 10.00
CA LYS A 112 -29.73 22.97 9.04
C LYS A 112 -29.98 23.57 7.67
N TYR A 113 -29.37 22.98 6.65
CA TYR A 113 -29.43 23.42 5.26
C TYR A 113 -29.83 22.25 4.35
N ARG A 114 -30.63 22.53 3.32
CA ARG A 114 -30.72 21.63 2.16
C ARG A 114 -29.61 22.02 1.19
N TYR A 115 -28.78 21.06 0.84
CA TYR A 115 -27.72 21.18 -0.14
C TYR A 115 -28.13 20.47 -1.43
N ASP A 116 -28.12 21.21 -2.53
CA ASP A 116 -28.42 20.72 -3.87
C ASP A 116 -27.18 20.89 -4.75
N LEU A 117 -26.71 19.79 -5.34
CA LEU A 117 -25.58 19.76 -6.27
C LEU A 117 -26.05 19.22 -7.62
N VAL A 118 -25.68 19.91 -8.69
CA VAL A 118 -25.91 19.48 -10.07
C VAL A 118 -24.60 19.59 -10.83
N ILE A 119 -24.20 18.51 -11.48
CA ILE A 119 -22.98 18.42 -12.29
C ILE A 119 -23.39 18.02 -13.70
N ARG A 120 -23.03 18.86 -14.66
CA ARG A 120 -23.28 18.62 -16.08
C ARG A 120 -21.96 18.57 -16.84
N ASP A 121 -21.74 17.48 -17.56
CA ASP A 121 -20.70 17.46 -18.58
C ASP A 121 -21.15 18.31 -19.78
N VAL A 122 -20.42 19.39 -20.06
CA VAL A 122 -20.78 20.37 -21.09
C VAL A 122 -20.70 19.76 -22.50
N ASN A 123 -19.87 18.74 -22.67
CA ASN A 123 -19.60 18.10 -23.95
C ASN A 123 -20.42 16.82 -24.15
N SER A 124 -21.14 16.34 -23.13
CA SER A 124 -21.99 15.17 -23.20
C SER A 124 -23.44 15.53 -23.55
N THR A 125 -24.13 14.62 -24.26
CA THR A 125 -25.58 14.71 -24.50
C THR A 125 -26.40 14.03 -23.40
N GLN A 126 -25.75 13.47 -22.39
CA GLN A 126 -26.41 12.81 -21.28
C GLN A 126 -26.96 13.80 -20.25
N GLU A 127 -27.94 13.34 -19.47
CA GLU A 127 -28.53 14.15 -18.41
C GLU A 127 -27.52 14.47 -17.29
N PRO A 128 -27.64 15.64 -16.64
CA PRO A 128 -26.80 15.99 -15.49
C PRO A 128 -26.96 15.00 -14.34
N THR A 129 -25.86 14.78 -13.60
CA THR A 129 -25.90 14.06 -12.33
C THR A 129 -26.24 15.04 -11.22
N SER A 130 -27.12 14.66 -10.28
CA SER A 130 -27.51 15.53 -9.17
C SER A 130 -27.68 14.77 -7.86
N VAL A 131 -27.51 15.50 -6.76
CA VAL A 131 -27.76 15.00 -5.40
C VAL A 131 -28.37 16.12 -4.56
N SER A 132 -29.35 15.76 -3.73
CA SER A 132 -29.97 16.65 -2.75
C SER A 132 -29.90 15.98 -1.39
N LYS A 133 -29.40 16.70 -0.38
CA LYS A 133 -29.31 16.19 1.00
C LYS A 133 -29.42 17.29 2.04
N MET A 134 -29.67 16.89 3.29
CA MET A 134 -29.66 17.81 4.43
C MET A 134 -28.28 17.80 5.08
N ILE A 135 -27.70 18.99 5.30
CA ILE A 135 -26.44 19.19 6.01
C ILE A 135 -26.71 20.01 7.27
N LYS A 136 -26.22 19.55 8.42
CA LYS A 136 -26.25 20.32 9.67
C LYS A 136 -24.87 20.93 9.90
N ILE A 137 -24.80 22.25 9.92
CA ILE A 137 -23.61 23.02 10.29
C ILE A 137 -23.61 23.19 11.81
N GLU A 138 -22.61 22.64 12.47
CA GLU A 138 -22.41 22.77 13.92
C GLU A 138 -21.72 24.11 14.24
N ASP A 139 -21.83 24.56 15.49
CA ASP A 139 -21.08 25.72 15.96
C ASP A 139 -19.75 25.30 16.57
N MET A 140 -18.66 25.61 15.90
CA MET A 140 -17.30 25.22 16.30
C MET A 140 -16.52 26.38 16.93
N SER A 141 -17.17 27.52 17.19
CA SER A 141 -16.50 28.76 17.62
C SER A 141 -15.97 28.76 19.04
N ALA A 142 -16.60 28.01 19.95
CA ALA A 142 -16.21 27.95 21.36
C ALA A 142 -16.21 26.53 21.93
N GLU A 143 -16.69 25.54 21.17
CA GLU A 143 -16.72 24.15 21.62
C GLU A 143 -15.35 23.50 21.39
N LEU A 144 -14.84 22.85 22.43
CA LEU A 144 -13.70 21.94 22.32
C LEU A 144 -14.12 20.77 21.43
N GLY A 145 -13.43 20.57 20.32
CA GLY A 145 -13.84 19.56 19.35
C GLY A 145 -12.83 19.32 18.24
N PHE A 146 -13.20 18.37 17.38
CA PHE A 146 -12.48 18.09 16.14
C PHE A 146 -13.20 18.73 14.95
N SER A 147 -12.45 19.08 13.91
CA SER A 147 -13.01 19.22 12.57
C SER A 147 -13.53 17.89 12.05
N SER A 148 -14.21 17.93 10.90
CA SER A 148 -14.42 16.71 10.14
C SER A 148 -13.11 16.00 9.87
N PHE A 149 -13.16 14.67 9.97
CA PHE A 149 -12.06 13.78 9.64
C PHE A 149 -11.89 13.71 8.12
N ILE A 150 -10.68 13.93 7.62
CA ILE A 150 -10.35 13.73 6.21
C ILE A 150 -9.41 12.53 6.10
N ALA A 151 -9.89 11.45 5.49
CA ALA A 151 -9.02 10.43 4.92
C ALA A 151 -8.31 11.00 3.70
N ALA A 152 -7.02 10.71 3.53
CA ALA A 152 -6.19 11.34 2.52
C ALA A 152 -5.46 10.31 1.65
N GLU A 153 -5.34 10.62 0.36
CA GLU A 153 -4.47 9.90 -0.58
C GLU A 153 -3.01 10.31 -0.36
N SER A 154 -2.79 11.60 -0.10
CA SER A 154 -1.47 12.13 0.21
C SER A 154 -1.54 13.34 1.16
N ILE A 155 -0.50 13.50 1.97
CA ILE A 155 -0.31 14.62 2.88
C ILE A 155 1.10 15.16 2.72
N ARG A 156 1.21 16.47 2.44
CA ARG A 156 2.50 17.18 2.34
C ARG A 156 2.56 18.29 3.38
N ALA A 157 3.50 18.18 4.32
CA ALA A 157 3.72 19.22 5.33
C ALA A 157 4.39 20.46 4.74
N ASN A 158 4.04 21.63 5.29
CA ASN A 158 4.63 22.94 4.98
C ASN A 158 4.74 23.21 3.46
N PRO A 159 3.61 23.22 2.73
CA PRO A 159 3.65 23.43 1.30
C PRO A 159 4.21 24.83 0.97
N PRO A 160 5.09 24.94 -0.04
CA PRO A 160 5.75 26.21 -0.37
C PRO A 160 4.80 27.23 -1.02
N MET A 161 3.69 26.77 -1.60
CA MET A 161 2.67 27.59 -2.24
C MET A 161 1.28 27.05 -1.85
N GLN A 162 0.32 27.96 -1.69
CA GLN A 162 -1.06 27.56 -1.46
C GLN A 162 -1.68 26.94 -2.72
N SER A 163 -2.53 25.94 -2.53
CA SER A 163 -3.29 25.22 -3.54
C SER A 163 -4.72 24.98 -3.04
N LEU A 164 -5.57 24.38 -3.88
CA LEU A 164 -6.91 23.95 -3.45
C LEU A 164 -6.90 22.91 -2.31
N PHE A 165 -5.78 22.22 -2.12
CA PHE A 165 -5.58 21.21 -1.07
C PHE A 165 -5.01 21.79 0.23
N THR A 166 -4.67 23.09 0.26
CA THR A 166 -4.00 23.68 1.42
C THR A 166 -4.95 23.84 2.61
N LYS A 167 -4.52 23.25 3.72
CA LYS A 167 -5.05 23.32 5.08
C LYS A 167 -3.99 23.93 5.99
N ILE A 168 -4.26 24.02 7.30
CA ILE A 168 -3.32 24.60 8.27
C ILE A 168 -2.06 23.72 8.37
N GLY A 169 -0.96 24.17 7.75
CA GLY A 169 0.35 23.50 7.80
C GLY A 169 0.54 22.33 6.83
N TYR A 170 -0.47 21.97 6.03
CA TYR A 170 -0.43 20.81 5.14
C TYR A 170 -1.18 21.05 3.83
N ASP A 171 -0.71 20.44 2.74
CA ASP A 171 -1.56 20.09 1.61
C ASP A 171 -2.12 18.69 1.83
N VAL A 172 -3.44 18.54 1.72
CA VAL A 172 -4.17 17.29 1.96
C VAL A 172 -5.01 16.97 0.74
N VAL A 173 -4.64 15.92 0.02
CA VAL A 173 -5.45 15.39 -1.10
C VAL A 173 -6.45 14.38 -0.53
N PRO A 174 -7.76 14.65 -0.56
CA PRO A 174 -8.74 13.82 0.11
C PRO A 174 -8.97 12.50 -0.64
N MET A 175 -9.10 11.41 0.11
CA MET A 175 -9.59 10.12 -0.36
C MET A 175 -11.09 10.07 -0.09
N VAL A 176 -11.90 10.24 -1.13
CA VAL A 176 -13.37 10.37 -1.01
C VAL A 176 -14.07 9.02 -0.74
N GLY A 177 -13.33 7.91 -0.79
CA GLY A 177 -13.83 6.56 -0.47
C GLY A 177 -13.34 6.04 0.89
N ASP A 178 -14.05 5.05 1.42
CA ASP A 178 -13.80 4.37 2.69
C ASP A 178 -13.28 2.93 2.51
N TYR A 179 -12.94 2.54 1.28
CA TYR A 179 -12.46 1.21 0.95
C TYR A 179 -10.94 1.16 0.74
N TYR A 180 -10.28 0.29 1.49
CA TYR A 180 -8.82 0.11 1.51
C TYR A 180 -8.46 -1.29 0.99
N PRO A 181 -8.13 -1.45 -0.31
CA PRO A 181 -7.71 -2.71 -0.89
C PRO A 181 -6.26 -3.04 -0.54
N THR A 182 -5.83 -4.27 -0.80
CA THR A 182 -4.52 -4.82 -0.41
C THR A 182 -3.37 -3.87 -0.71
N GLU A 183 -3.41 -3.20 -1.86
CA GLU A 183 -2.37 -2.29 -2.37
C GLU A 183 -2.22 -1.02 -1.52
N ILE A 184 -3.28 -0.58 -0.83
CA ILE A 184 -3.24 0.57 0.06
C ILE A 184 -2.87 0.09 1.47
N GLN A 185 -1.58 0.26 1.80
CA GLN A 185 -1.00 -0.18 3.06
C GLN A 185 -1.04 0.88 4.16
N ASN A 186 -1.39 2.12 3.83
CA ASN A 186 -1.40 3.24 4.77
C ASN A 186 -2.74 3.99 4.70
N LEU A 187 -3.34 4.21 5.87
CA LEU A 187 -4.46 5.14 6.03
C LEU A 187 -3.88 6.47 6.53
N LEU A 188 -3.85 7.48 5.66
CA LEU A 188 -3.45 8.84 6.00
C LEU A 188 -4.69 9.62 6.41
N TYR A 189 -4.56 10.47 7.43
CA TYR A 189 -5.65 11.34 7.82
C TYR A 189 -5.22 12.73 8.28
N TYR A 190 -6.16 13.65 8.18
CA TYR A 190 -6.06 15.02 8.68
C TYR A 190 -7.32 15.40 9.47
N THR A 191 -7.13 16.06 10.61
CA THR A 191 -8.19 16.73 11.38
C THR A 191 -7.59 17.94 12.11
N GLU A 192 -8.42 18.90 12.50
CA GLU A 192 -8.05 20.03 13.34
C GLU A 192 -8.69 19.88 14.71
N VAL A 193 -7.95 20.22 15.76
CA VAL A 193 -8.46 20.29 17.13
C VAL A 193 -8.64 21.75 17.50
N TYR A 194 -9.82 22.12 17.96
CA TYR A 194 -10.21 23.49 18.24
C TYR A 194 -10.35 23.78 19.74
N ASN A 195 -10.08 25.04 20.12
CA ASN A 195 -10.43 25.66 21.40
C ASN A 195 -9.81 24.97 22.63
N THR A 196 -8.63 24.36 22.48
CA THR A 196 -7.96 23.68 23.62
C THR A 196 -7.36 24.65 24.63
N ASP A 197 -6.95 25.83 24.20
CA ASP A 197 -6.42 26.90 25.05
C ASP A 197 -7.47 27.58 25.93
N SER A 198 -8.72 27.65 25.46
CA SER A 198 -9.85 28.24 26.19
C SER A 198 -10.61 27.21 27.03
N ALA A 199 -10.70 25.95 26.57
CA ALA A 199 -11.47 24.91 27.24
C ALA A 199 -10.68 24.10 28.27
N LEU A 200 -9.34 24.09 28.20
CA LEU A 200 -8.49 23.32 29.11
C LEU A 200 -7.68 24.26 30.01
N GLU A 201 -7.66 23.99 31.32
CA GLU A 201 -6.76 24.67 32.26
C GLU A 201 -5.30 24.18 32.13
N ASP A 202 -5.12 22.94 31.68
CA ASP A 202 -3.80 22.35 31.45
C ASP A 202 -3.15 22.91 30.17
N SER A 203 -1.84 23.09 30.21
CA SER A 203 -1.07 23.56 29.05
C SER A 203 -0.84 22.49 27.98
N VAL A 204 -1.24 21.25 28.24
CA VAL A 204 -1.04 20.10 27.34
C VAL A 204 -2.23 19.15 27.38
N TYR A 205 -2.48 18.49 26.26
CA TYR A 205 -3.49 17.45 26.13
C TYR A 205 -2.97 16.29 25.27
N VAL A 206 -3.75 15.21 25.21
CA VAL A 206 -3.39 14.02 24.43
C VAL A 206 -4.50 13.70 23.43
N VAL A 207 -4.12 13.45 22.18
CA VAL A 207 -4.98 12.80 21.18
C VAL A 207 -4.62 11.32 21.16
N GLU A 208 -5.57 10.49 21.57
CA GLU A 208 -5.49 9.04 21.43
C GLU A 208 -6.08 8.63 20.08
N GLN A 209 -5.34 7.82 19.34
CA GLN A 209 -5.77 7.17 18.10
C GLN A 209 -5.98 5.68 18.39
N LYS A 210 -7.09 5.10 17.95
CA LYS A 210 -7.39 3.65 18.04
C LYS A 210 -8.04 3.14 16.76
N VAL A 211 -7.76 1.90 16.40
CA VAL A 211 -8.54 1.17 15.40
C VAL A 211 -9.41 0.15 16.13
N ILE A 212 -10.70 0.10 15.79
CA ILE A 212 -11.71 -0.75 16.41
C ILE A 212 -12.35 -1.60 15.31
N GLY A 213 -12.48 -2.90 15.52
CA GLY A 213 -13.23 -3.78 14.61
C GLY A 213 -14.74 -3.60 14.82
N ARG A 214 -15.51 -3.38 13.75
CA ARG A 214 -16.98 -3.23 13.82
C ARG A 214 -17.69 -4.58 13.93
N ASP A 215 -17.20 -5.58 13.21
CA ASP A 215 -17.82 -6.92 13.15
C ASP A 215 -16.93 -8.04 13.70
N VAL A 216 -15.70 -7.72 14.09
CA VAL A 216 -14.70 -8.72 14.51
C VAL A 216 -14.14 -8.32 15.86
N ARG A 217 -14.15 -9.26 16.82
CA ARG A 217 -13.53 -9.09 18.14
C ARG A 217 -12.03 -9.39 18.02
N LEU A 218 -11.30 -8.47 17.38
CA LEU A 218 -9.85 -8.50 17.27
C LEU A 218 -9.23 -7.67 18.39
N ASP A 219 -8.09 -8.13 18.90
CA ASP A 219 -7.21 -7.26 19.68
C ASP A 219 -6.44 -6.36 18.71
N LEU A 220 -6.70 -5.06 18.77
CA LEU A 220 -6.12 -4.03 17.90
C LEU A 220 -5.31 -3.01 18.70
N GLU A 221 -4.85 -3.38 19.90
CA GLU A 221 -4.03 -2.50 20.75
C GLU A 221 -2.78 -1.99 20.02
N GLU A 222 -2.22 -2.78 19.07
CA GLU A 222 -1.06 -2.38 18.27
C GLU A 222 -1.30 -1.13 17.40
N TYR A 223 -2.56 -0.80 17.11
CA TYR A 223 -2.97 0.39 16.37
C TYR A 223 -3.25 1.59 17.28
N THR A 224 -3.14 1.40 18.60
CA THR A 224 -3.35 2.46 19.59
C THR A 224 -2.11 3.36 19.69
N ARG A 225 -2.27 4.67 19.51
CA ARG A 225 -1.19 5.66 19.64
C ARG A 225 -1.66 6.84 20.47
N TYR A 226 -0.74 7.49 21.17
CA TYR A 226 -1.00 8.69 21.94
C TYR A 226 -0.09 9.81 21.45
N PHE A 227 -0.67 10.94 21.06
CA PHE A 227 0.03 12.11 20.60
C PHE A 227 -0.18 13.26 21.59
N ARG A 228 0.90 13.79 22.14
CA ARG A 228 0.85 14.91 23.08
C ARG A 228 1.01 16.23 22.34
N TYR A 229 0.16 17.19 22.67
CA TYR A 229 0.15 18.53 22.09
C TYR A 229 0.11 19.60 23.19
N GLU A 230 0.54 20.81 22.85
CA GLU A 230 0.34 22.01 23.67
C GLU A 230 -1.03 22.62 23.36
N SER A 231 -1.64 23.25 24.35
CA SER A 231 -2.96 23.87 24.20
C SER A 231 -2.87 25.12 23.31
N THR A 232 -3.68 25.15 22.26
CA THR A 232 -3.76 26.23 21.26
C THR A 232 -5.21 26.43 20.79
N GLU A 233 -5.48 27.56 20.15
CA GLU A 233 -6.78 27.82 19.50
C GLU A 233 -7.07 26.78 18.41
N ILE A 234 -6.08 26.47 17.56
CA ILE A 234 -6.19 25.44 16.51
C ILE A 234 -4.90 24.62 16.43
N GLN A 235 -5.02 23.30 16.56
CA GLN A 235 -3.92 22.35 16.36
C GLN A 235 -4.24 21.40 15.20
N PRO A 236 -3.51 21.47 14.06
CA PRO A 236 -3.66 20.48 13.00
C PRO A 236 -3.04 19.14 13.43
N VAL A 237 -3.73 18.05 13.12
CA VAL A 237 -3.30 16.67 13.39
C VAL A 237 -3.33 15.91 12.06
N ALA A 238 -2.14 15.65 11.53
CA ALA A 238 -1.95 14.83 10.34
C ALA A 238 -1.09 13.61 10.69
N LYS A 239 -1.58 12.40 10.41
CA LYS A 239 -0.90 11.14 10.77
C LYS A 239 -1.10 10.07 9.71
N VAL A 240 -0.34 9.00 9.88
CA VAL A 240 -0.38 7.79 9.06
C VAL A 240 -0.60 6.59 9.96
N VAL A 241 -1.53 5.74 9.58
CA VAL A 241 -1.77 4.43 10.20
C VAL A 241 -1.31 3.36 9.22
N ASP A 242 -0.28 2.61 9.58
CA ASP A 242 0.14 1.42 8.83
C ASP A 242 -0.92 0.34 8.99
N ILE A 243 -1.67 0.07 7.92
CA ILE A 243 -2.73 -0.95 7.84
C ILE A 243 -2.30 -2.16 7.01
N SER A 244 -1.00 -2.32 6.75
CA SER A 244 -0.46 -3.45 5.98
C SER A 244 -0.81 -4.81 6.59
N MET A 245 -0.84 -4.87 7.93
CA MET A 245 -1.18 -6.06 8.71
C MET A 245 -2.63 -6.05 9.22
N LEU A 246 -3.45 -5.08 8.79
CA LEU A 246 -4.85 -5.03 9.23
C LEU A 246 -5.66 -6.05 8.43
N PRO A 247 -6.41 -6.97 9.08
CA PRO A 247 -7.16 -8.02 8.38
C PRO A 247 -8.30 -7.50 7.55
N THR A 248 -8.75 -8.34 6.63
CA THR A 248 -10.02 -8.08 5.92
C THR A 248 -11.16 -7.94 6.92
N GLY A 249 -11.90 -6.84 6.84
CA GLY A 249 -12.99 -6.55 7.76
C GLY A 249 -13.44 -5.09 7.74
N ALA A 250 -14.47 -4.81 8.52
CA ALA A 250 -15.01 -3.48 8.75
C ALA A 250 -14.41 -2.89 10.04
N TYR A 251 -13.87 -1.68 9.97
CA TYR A 251 -13.19 -1.02 11.08
C TYR A 251 -13.64 0.42 11.27
N THR A 252 -13.29 0.98 12.42
CA THR A 252 -13.41 2.40 12.75
C THR A 252 -12.06 2.89 13.26
N LEU A 253 -11.54 3.97 12.67
CA LEU A 253 -10.45 4.74 13.23
C LEU A 253 -11.03 5.82 14.15
N GLU A 254 -10.84 5.66 15.45
CA GLU A 254 -11.33 6.56 16.49
C GLU A 254 -10.20 7.47 16.99
N LEU A 255 -10.48 8.77 17.05
CA LEU A 255 -9.65 9.78 17.68
C LEU A 255 -10.36 10.30 18.94
N ASN A 256 -9.71 10.19 20.10
CA ASN A 256 -10.22 10.70 21.37
C ASN A 256 -9.30 11.81 21.87
N LEU A 257 -9.88 12.97 22.18
CA LEU A 257 -9.19 14.03 22.90
C LEU A 257 -9.29 13.72 24.40
N LEU A 258 -8.15 13.50 25.05
CA LEU A 258 -8.07 13.12 26.45
C LEU A 258 -7.56 14.27 27.32
N SER A 259 -8.21 14.46 28.47
CA SER A 259 -7.65 15.27 29.55
C SER A 259 -6.47 14.58 30.22
N ARG A 260 -5.76 15.31 31.10
CA ARG A 260 -4.71 14.74 31.95
C ARG A 260 -5.17 13.56 32.81
N ASP A 261 -6.43 13.58 33.24
CA ASP A 261 -7.08 12.49 33.99
C ASP A 261 -7.59 11.35 33.09
N LYS A 262 -7.22 11.34 31.81
CA LYS A 262 -7.64 10.37 30.78
C LYS A 262 -9.16 10.33 30.55
N LYS A 263 -9.87 11.43 30.83
CA LYS A 263 -11.28 11.56 30.45
C LYS A 263 -11.37 11.96 28.99
N ILE A 264 -12.25 11.31 28.24
CA ILE A 264 -12.55 11.68 26.85
C ILE A 264 -13.36 12.98 26.87
N LEU A 265 -12.83 14.02 26.24
CA LEU A 265 -13.44 15.35 26.14
C LEU A 265 -14.14 15.56 24.79
N ALA A 266 -13.55 15.02 23.72
CA ALA A 266 -14.11 15.04 22.38
C ALA A 266 -13.73 13.75 21.63
N ARG A 267 -14.52 13.40 20.61
CA ARG A 267 -14.30 12.22 19.78
C ARG A 267 -14.53 12.54 18.32
N SER A 268 -13.70 11.95 17.45
CA SER A 268 -13.90 11.88 16.01
C SER A 268 -13.72 10.43 15.57
N ALA A 269 -14.45 10.01 14.54
CA ALA A 269 -14.43 8.62 14.07
C ALA A 269 -14.55 8.58 12.54
N PHE A 270 -13.85 7.62 11.94
CA PHE A 270 -13.91 7.33 10.51
C PHE A 270 -14.06 5.83 10.31
N ASP A 271 -15.19 5.44 9.74
CA ASP A 271 -15.45 4.04 9.38
C ASP A 271 -14.81 3.73 8.03
N PHE A 272 -14.21 2.54 7.92
CA PHE A 272 -13.61 2.07 6.68
C PHE A 272 -13.66 0.55 6.56
N ASP A 273 -13.61 0.08 5.31
CA ASP A 273 -13.57 -1.34 4.97
C ASP A 273 -12.19 -1.70 4.42
N ARG A 274 -11.60 -2.73 5.02
CA ARG A 274 -10.30 -3.28 4.63
C ARG A 274 -10.53 -4.57 3.85
N ASN A 275 -9.91 -4.67 2.68
CA ASN A 275 -9.71 -5.95 2.00
C ASN A 275 -8.22 -6.23 1.92
N ASN A 276 -7.76 -7.18 2.74
CA ASN A 276 -6.38 -7.63 2.79
C ASN A 276 -6.33 -9.10 2.38
N THR A 277 -6.17 -9.35 1.09
CA THR A 277 -6.05 -10.70 0.51
C THR A 277 -4.70 -11.35 0.84
N GLU A 278 -3.78 -10.60 1.45
CA GLU A 278 -2.40 -11.02 1.68
C GLU A 278 -2.07 -11.44 3.11
N GLU A 279 -3.01 -11.32 4.05
CA GLU A 279 -2.72 -11.59 5.46
C GLU A 279 -2.97 -13.04 5.86
N VAL A 280 -1.99 -13.69 6.48
CA VAL A 280 -2.24 -14.80 7.41
C VAL A 280 -2.83 -14.27 8.69
N ASN A 281 -4.15 -14.44 8.88
CA ASN A 281 -4.90 -14.05 10.07
C ASN A 281 -4.10 -14.40 11.34
N ALA A 282 -3.39 -13.43 11.90
CA ALA A 282 -2.49 -13.62 13.03
C ALA A 282 -3.23 -14.05 14.31
N LEU A 283 -4.57 -13.93 14.31
CA LEU A 283 -5.47 -14.27 15.42
C LEU A 283 -6.27 -15.57 15.17
N SER A 284 -6.13 -16.19 14.00
CA SER A 284 -6.86 -17.43 13.66
C SER A 284 -6.16 -18.70 14.14
N TYR A 285 -4.81 -18.69 14.24
CA TYR A 285 -4.05 -19.90 14.52
C TYR A 285 -4.22 -20.44 15.96
N GLU A 286 -4.49 -19.57 16.94
CA GLU A 286 -4.71 -20.00 18.33
C GLU A 286 -5.93 -20.94 18.49
N SER A 287 -6.91 -20.79 17.59
CA SER A 287 -8.13 -21.62 17.54
C SER A 287 -7.98 -22.89 16.70
N VAL A 288 -6.84 -23.09 16.04
CA VAL A 288 -6.60 -24.24 15.16
C VAL A 288 -6.46 -25.52 15.99
N VAL A 289 -7.35 -26.48 15.72
CA VAL A 289 -7.20 -27.85 16.19
C VAL A 289 -5.98 -28.47 15.50
N LEU A 290 -5.02 -28.93 16.30
CA LEU A 290 -3.80 -29.57 15.81
C LEU A 290 -4.13 -30.90 15.16
N ASP A 291 -3.57 -31.10 13.98
CA ASP A 291 -3.64 -32.36 13.26
C ASP A 291 -2.50 -33.28 13.74
N PRO A 292 -2.78 -34.50 14.20
CA PRO A 292 -1.76 -35.44 14.65
C PRO A 292 -0.62 -35.65 13.64
N ALA A 293 -0.92 -35.58 12.33
CA ALA A 293 0.11 -35.70 11.29
C ALA A 293 1.13 -34.56 11.34
N PHE A 294 0.70 -33.33 11.64
CA PHE A 294 1.61 -32.20 11.84
C PHE A 294 2.45 -32.39 13.11
N GLU A 295 1.82 -32.81 14.21
CA GLU A 295 2.50 -33.05 15.48
C GLU A 295 3.59 -34.13 15.38
N GLU A 296 3.33 -35.20 14.63
CA GLU A 296 4.30 -36.28 14.42
C GLU A 296 5.41 -35.93 13.41
N SER A 297 5.22 -34.88 12.60
CA SER A 297 6.17 -34.53 11.53
C SER A 297 7.46 -33.85 12.01
N ILE A 298 7.46 -33.31 13.23
CA ILE A 298 8.56 -32.49 13.77
C ILE A 298 8.74 -32.75 15.27
N PRO A 299 9.96 -33.02 15.75
CA PRO A 299 10.26 -33.05 17.18
C PRO A 299 9.95 -31.70 17.88
N GLN A 300 9.44 -31.74 19.10
CA GLN A 300 9.03 -30.52 19.83
C GLN A 300 10.17 -29.50 20.05
N ASP A 301 11.41 -29.96 20.15
CA ASP A 301 12.60 -29.11 20.30
C ASP A 301 13.02 -28.41 19.00
N SER A 302 12.52 -28.88 17.86
CA SER A 302 12.89 -28.43 16.52
C SER A 302 11.83 -27.54 15.87
N ILE A 303 10.63 -27.42 16.47
CA ILE A 303 9.53 -26.66 15.86
C ILE A 303 9.85 -25.18 15.66
N GLY A 304 10.57 -24.56 16.61
CA GLY A 304 10.97 -23.16 16.50
C GLY A 304 11.89 -22.92 15.30
N TYR A 305 12.81 -23.85 15.03
CA TYR A 305 13.67 -23.81 13.84
C TYR A 305 12.84 -23.82 12.56
N TYR A 306 11.85 -24.71 12.46
CA TYR A 306 11.01 -24.80 11.27
C TYR A 306 10.04 -23.62 11.11
N VAL A 307 9.52 -23.06 12.20
CA VAL A 307 8.74 -21.81 12.16
C VAL A 307 9.62 -20.64 11.71
N ALA A 308 10.85 -20.53 12.21
CA ALA A 308 11.81 -19.53 11.74
C ALA A 308 12.16 -19.73 10.26
N SER A 309 12.22 -20.98 9.79
CA SER A 309 12.52 -21.27 8.40
C SER A 309 11.46 -20.73 7.44
N LEU A 310 10.25 -20.36 7.88
CA LEU A 310 9.23 -19.74 7.04
C LEU A 310 9.55 -18.29 6.65
N ILE A 311 10.46 -17.60 7.36
CA ILE A 311 10.79 -16.19 7.14
C ILE A 311 11.12 -15.86 5.66
N PRO A 312 11.96 -16.63 4.94
CA PRO A 312 12.29 -16.39 3.52
C PRO A 312 11.09 -16.44 2.57
N ILE A 313 10.03 -17.16 2.93
CA ILE A 313 8.81 -17.31 2.11
C ILE A 313 7.63 -16.52 2.67
N SER A 314 7.87 -15.71 3.69
CA SER A 314 6.86 -14.93 4.42
C SER A 314 6.91 -13.46 4.05
N ARG A 315 5.75 -12.80 4.03
CA ARG A 315 5.63 -11.35 3.83
C ARG A 315 6.09 -10.58 5.07
N GLN A 316 6.38 -9.28 4.94
CA GLN A 316 6.88 -8.46 6.06
C GLN A 316 6.00 -8.50 7.33
N GLY A 317 4.67 -8.55 7.16
CA GLY A 317 3.74 -8.68 8.29
C GLY A 317 3.82 -10.04 8.98
N GLU A 318 3.96 -11.12 8.20
CA GLU A 318 4.11 -12.48 8.71
C GLU A 318 5.45 -12.67 9.43
N VAL A 319 6.53 -12.06 8.92
CA VAL A 319 7.85 -12.08 9.56
C VAL A 319 7.79 -11.49 10.97
N LYS A 320 7.08 -10.37 11.16
CA LYS A 320 6.88 -9.78 12.50
C LYS A 320 6.16 -10.75 13.45
N ASN A 321 5.13 -11.44 12.95
CA ASN A 321 4.39 -12.44 13.72
C ASN A 321 5.25 -13.66 14.07
N ILE A 322 6.00 -14.19 13.11
CA ILE A 322 6.96 -15.29 13.33
C ILE A 322 7.95 -14.90 14.44
N ILE A 323 8.56 -13.72 14.35
CA ILE A 323 9.52 -13.25 15.35
C ILE A 323 8.87 -13.11 16.74
N ARG A 324 7.62 -12.64 16.82
CA ARG A 324 6.88 -12.53 18.08
C ARG A 324 6.64 -13.92 18.70
N ILE A 325 6.09 -14.84 17.92
CA ILE A 325 5.75 -16.20 18.37
C ILE A 325 7.00 -16.97 18.81
N LEU A 326 8.10 -16.86 18.07
CA LEU A 326 9.37 -17.49 18.43
C LEU A 326 9.95 -16.97 19.76
N LYS A 327 9.67 -15.72 20.15
CA LYS A 327 10.11 -15.16 21.45
C LYS A 327 9.37 -15.77 22.63
N GLU A 328 8.13 -16.21 22.43
CA GLU A 328 7.31 -16.84 23.48
C GLU A 328 7.83 -18.25 23.84
N LYS A 329 8.56 -18.89 22.92
CA LYS A 329 9.17 -20.23 23.09
C LYS A 329 8.16 -21.33 23.44
N ASP A 330 6.91 -21.17 23.02
CA ASP A 330 5.84 -22.16 23.20
C ASP A 330 5.79 -23.08 21.97
N SER A 331 6.12 -24.37 22.16
CA SER A 331 6.15 -25.36 21.09
C SER A 331 4.77 -25.66 20.51
N VAL A 332 3.70 -25.57 21.32
CA VAL A 332 2.32 -25.79 20.89
C VAL A 332 1.85 -24.63 20.01
N GLN A 333 2.15 -23.40 20.40
CA GLN A 333 1.81 -22.22 19.59
C GLN A 333 2.61 -22.19 18.29
N ASN A 334 3.90 -22.53 18.32
CA ASN A 334 4.71 -22.68 17.12
C ASN A 334 4.10 -23.72 16.15
N MET A 335 3.64 -24.87 16.67
CA MET A 335 2.99 -25.90 15.85
C MET A 335 1.67 -25.42 15.23
N ARG A 336 0.83 -24.74 16.03
CA ARG A 336 -0.43 -24.16 15.54
C ARG A 336 -0.19 -23.14 14.44
N TYR A 337 0.80 -22.27 14.62
CA TYR A 337 1.18 -21.29 13.63
C TYR A 337 1.66 -21.94 12.33
N LEU A 338 2.55 -22.94 12.42
CA LEU A 338 3.02 -23.68 11.26
C LEU A 338 1.86 -24.33 10.48
N GLN A 339 0.94 -25.00 11.17
CA GLN A 339 -0.23 -25.60 10.54
C GLN A 339 -1.15 -24.55 9.90
N ALA A 340 -1.36 -23.42 10.57
CA ALA A 340 -2.19 -22.32 10.05
C ALA A 340 -1.57 -21.71 8.79
N PHE A 341 -0.26 -21.47 8.79
CA PHE A 341 0.50 -20.99 7.63
C PHE A 341 0.23 -21.87 6.42
N TRP A 342 0.45 -23.18 6.52
CA TRP A 342 0.26 -24.09 5.38
C TRP A 342 -1.20 -24.30 4.98
N LYS A 343 -2.14 -24.26 5.93
CA LYS A 343 -3.59 -24.25 5.64
C LYS A 343 -4.00 -23.07 4.78
N GLN A 344 -3.30 -21.95 4.91
CA GLN A 344 -3.57 -20.77 4.12
C GLN A 344 -2.81 -20.75 2.80
N THR A 345 -1.51 -21.04 2.82
CA THR A 345 -0.67 -21.06 1.63
C THR A 345 -1.11 -22.16 0.64
N SER A 346 -1.61 -23.29 1.17
CA SER A 346 -2.07 -24.43 0.36
C SER A 346 -3.33 -25.07 0.97
N PRO A 347 -4.52 -24.45 0.81
CA PRO A 347 -5.76 -24.92 1.46
C PRO A 347 -6.19 -26.32 1.02
N SER A 348 -5.85 -26.72 -0.20
CA SER A 348 -6.21 -28.03 -0.74
C SER A 348 -5.36 -29.17 -0.16
N ARG A 349 -4.07 -28.92 0.13
CA ARG A 349 -3.11 -29.95 0.57
C ARG A 349 -2.03 -29.36 1.50
N PRO A 350 -2.40 -28.89 2.71
CA PRO A 350 -1.49 -28.19 3.59
C PRO A 350 -0.34 -29.07 4.09
N PHE A 351 -0.63 -30.29 4.53
CA PHE A 351 0.38 -31.21 5.05
C PHE A 351 1.40 -31.65 3.98
N GLU A 352 0.93 -31.98 2.77
CA GLU A 352 1.84 -32.35 1.67
C GLU A 352 2.77 -31.21 1.29
N SER A 353 2.26 -29.97 1.25
CA SER A 353 3.04 -28.78 0.95
C SER A 353 4.07 -28.49 2.04
N TRP A 354 3.67 -28.62 3.32
CA TRP A 354 4.59 -28.56 4.45
C TRP A 354 5.71 -29.59 4.32
N MET A 355 5.41 -30.86 4.07
CA MET A 355 6.43 -31.91 3.98
C MET A 355 7.42 -31.70 2.83
N LYS A 356 6.95 -31.18 1.68
CA LYS A 356 7.83 -30.78 0.57
C LYS A 356 8.75 -29.65 0.96
N TYR A 357 8.22 -28.64 1.63
CA TYR A 357 8.99 -27.49 2.08
C TYR A 357 10.00 -27.86 3.15
N LYS A 358 9.60 -28.67 4.14
CA LYS A 358 10.49 -29.23 5.17
C LYS A 358 11.70 -29.92 4.54
N ALA A 359 11.49 -30.71 3.48
CA ALA A 359 12.58 -31.36 2.76
C ALA A 359 13.53 -30.36 2.08
N GLN A 360 13.03 -29.22 1.60
CA GLN A 360 13.87 -28.14 1.06
C GLN A 360 14.66 -27.43 2.16
N VAL A 361 14.03 -27.14 3.30
CA VAL A 361 14.71 -26.56 4.48
C VAL A 361 15.83 -27.49 4.96
N ASP A 362 15.55 -28.79 5.08
CA ASP A 362 16.54 -29.79 5.49
C ASP A 362 17.70 -29.92 4.46
N ASN A 363 17.44 -29.64 3.19
CA ASN A 363 18.48 -29.62 2.14
C ASN A 363 19.33 -28.35 2.22
N VAL A 364 18.69 -27.19 2.37
CA VAL A 364 19.33 -25.89 2.54
C VAL A 364 20.23 -25.86 3.78
N GLU A 365 19.79 -26.48 4.87
CA GLU A 365 20.61 -26.65 6.07
C GLU A 365 21.89 -27.44 5.78
N LYS A 366 21.80 -28.54 5.04
CA LYS A 366 22.98 -29.37 4.69
C LYS A 366 23.95 -28.67 3.75
N LEU A 367 23.44 -27.86 2.83
CA LEU A 367 24.24 -27.24 1.77
C LEU A 367 24.86 -25.91 2.19
N PHE A 368 24.15 -25.13 3.00
CA PHE A 368 24.49 -23.72 3.22
C PHE A 368 24.71 -23.33 4.68
N ALA A 369 24.35 -24.18 5.66
CA ALA A 369 24.59 -23.83 7.06
C ALA A 369 26.08 -23.64 7.37
N THR A 370 26.37 -22.72 8.28
CA THR A 370 27.71 -22.45 8.81
C THR A 370 27.74 -22.73 10.31
N ASN A 371 28.91 -22.62 10.93
CA ASN A 371 29.06 -22.82 12.38
C ASN A 371 28.29 -21.80 13.23
N TYR A 372 27.78 -20.72 12.64
CA TYR A 372 27.14 -19.60 13.34
C TYR A 372 25.82 -19.14 12.71
N GLN A 373 25.38 -19.73 11.60
CA GLN A 373 24.19 -19.33 10.87
C GLN A 373 23.49 -20.55 10.30
N ALA A 374 22.19 -20.67 10.52
CA ALA A 374 21.39 -21.75 9.94
C ALA A 374 21.31 -21.57 8.42
N GLY A 375 21.13 -22.67 7.69
CA GLY A 375 21.09 -22.67 6.23
C GLY A 375 20.04 -21.70 5.68
N PHE A 376 18.83 -21.70 6.24
CA PHE A 376 17.74 -20.81 5.79
C PHE A 376 18.01 -19.32 6.07
N GLU A 377 18.91 -19.01 7.01
CA GLU A 377 19.31 -17.64 7.34
C GLU A 377 20.37 -17.12 6.36
N THR A 378 21.10 -18.00 5.68
CA THR A 378 22.11 -17.59 4.69
C THR A 378 21.46 -17.00 3.44
N ASP A 379 22.15 -16.10 2.74
CA ASP A 379 21.61 -15.49 1.52
C ASP A 379 21.31 -16.54 0.45
N ARG A 380 22.16 -17.57 0.31
CA ARG A 380 21.93 -18.68 -0.62
C ARG A 380 20.73 -19.52 -0.21
N GLY A 381 20.61 -19.86 1.07
CA GLY A 381 19.47 -20.62 1.57
C GLY A 381 18.15 -19.87 1.46
N ARG A 382 18.14 -18.56 1.78
CA ARG A 382 16.99 -17.68 1.61
C ARG A 382 16.53 -17.66 0.15
N VAL A 383 17.43 -17.35 -0.79
CA VAL A 383 17.12 -17.31 -2.24
C VAL A 383 16.63 -18.68 -2.73
N PHE A 384 17.23 -19.77 -2.26
CA PHE A 384 16.80 -21.12 -2.61
C PHE A 384 15.39 -21.45 -2.10
N LEU A 385 15.03 -21.02 -0.89
CA LEU A 385 13.69 -21.26 -0.34
C LEU A 385 12.63 -20.36 -0.98
N GLU A 386 12.99 -19.11 -1.30
CA GLU A 386 12.08 -18.12 -1.89
C GLU A 386 11.77 -18.41 -3.37
N TYR A 387 12.78 -18.77 -4.16
CA TYR A 387 12.64 -18.95 -5.61
C TYR A 387 12.78 -20.40 -6.08
N GLY A 388 13.15 -21.32 -5.18
CA GLY A 388 13.45 -22.71 -5.52
C GLY A 388 14.88 -22.92 -6.01
N ALA A 389 15.14 -24.13 -6.52
CA ALA A 389 16.45 -24.49 -7.05
C ALA A 389 16.75 -23.73 -8.36
N PRO A 390 17.98 -23.19 -8.54
CA PRO A 390 18.38 -22.56 -9.78
C PRO A 390 18.43 -23.56 -10.95
N SER A 391 18.17 -23.07 -12.16
CA SER A 391 18.31 -23.85 -13.41
C SER A 391 19.77 -24.28 -13.62
N THR A 392 20.70 -23.35 -13.38
CA THR A 392 22.13 -23.55 -13.59
C THR A 392 22.90 -22.85 -12.48
N VAL A 393 23.95 -23.51 -11.99
CA VAL A 393 24.90 -22.94 -11.03
C VAL A 393 26.29 -22.95 -11.65
N ILE A 394 26.94 -21.79 -11.67
CA ILE A 394 28.35 -21.65 -12.05
C ILE A 394 29.14 -21.34 -10.79
N GLU A 395 29.93 -22.31 -10.34
CA GLU A 395 30.77 -22.18 -9.14
C GLU A 395 32.20 -21.84 -9.54
N GLN A 396 32.75 -20.78 -8.95
CA GLN A 396 34.15 -20.42 -9.07
C GLN A 396 34.79 -20.36 -7.67
N PRO A 397 35.19 -21.53 -7.11
CA PRO A 397 35.70 -21.61 -5.72
C PRO A 397 37.10 -20.97 -5.56
N SER A 398 37.83 -20.78 -6.66
CA SER A 398 39.13 -20.10 -6.65
C SER A 398 39.34 -19.33 -7.94
N SER A 399 39.78 -18.08 -7.83
CA SER A 399 40.26 -17.27 -8.96
C SER A 399 41.57 -16.58 -8.56
N PRO A 400 42.52 -16.39 -9.49
CA PRO A 400 43.75 -15.63 -9.22
C PRO A 400 43.49 -14.18 -8.80
N SER A 401 42.41 -13.57 -9.32
CA SER A 401 42.15 -12.14 -9.17
C SER A 401 40.81 -11.79 -8.50
N GLU A 402 39.84 -12.72 -8.51
CA GLU A 402 38.49 -12.52 -7.99
C GLU A 402 38.28 -13.24 -6.65
N TYR A 403 37.42 -12.70 -5.79
CA TYR A 403 36.87 -13.47 -4.66
C TYR A 403 36.13 -14.73 -5.15
N PRO A 404 36.10 -15.83 -4.38
CA PRO A 404 35.25 -16.98 -4.72
C PRO A 404 33.80 -16.56 -4.87
N TYR A 405 33.15 -17.00 -5.95
CA TYR A 405 31.77 -16.62 -6.25
C TYR A 405 30.97 -17.76 -6.86
N GLU A 406 29.65 -17.63 -6.78
CA GLU A 406 28.67 -18.49 -7.44
C GLU A 406 27.69 -17.63 -8.22
N ILE A 407 27.37 -18.04 -9.44
CA ILE A 407 26.32 -17.41 -10.25
C ILE A 407 25.20 -18.42 -10.40
N TRP A 408 24.04 -18.08 -9.85
CA TRP A 408 22.82 -18.88 -9.96
C TRP A 408 21.94 -18.26 -11.04
N GLN A 409 21.57 -19.06 -12.03
CA GLN A 409 20.67 -18.66 -13.11
C GLN A 409 19.33 -19.36 -12.95
N TYR A 410 18.26 -18.58 -13.11
CA TYR A 410 16.88 -19.04 -13.20
C TYR A 410 16.32 -18.65 -14.56
N ASP A 411 15.96 -19.65 -15.37
CA ASP A 411 15.37 -19.39 -16.68
C ASP A 411 13.98 -18.76 -16.55
N LYS A 412 13.26 -19.11 -15.48
CA LYS A 412 11.95 -18.55 -15.13
C LYS A 412 11.71 -18.52 -13.62
N ILE A 413 11.38 -17.34 -13.09
CA ILE A 413 10.83 -17.12 -11.75
C ILE A 413 9.51 -16.39 -11.91
N ASN A 414 8.39 -17.03 -11.61
CA ASN A 414 7.04 -16.47 -11.80
C ASN A 414 6.84 -15.91 -13.22
N GLN A 415 6.71 -14.58 -13.34
CA GLN A 415 6.54 -13.85 -14.60
C GLN A 415 7.86 -13.34 -15.22
N TYR A 416 8.98 -13.49 -14.50
CA TYR A 416 10.28 -12.99 -14.91
C TYR A 416 11.12 -14.12 -15.50
N SER A 417 11.74 -13.86 -16.65
CA SER A 417 12.65 -14.79 -17.30
C SER A 417 14.10 -14.34 -17.16
N ASN A 418 15.03 -15.30 -17.21
CA ASN A 418 16.48 -15.07 -17.21
C ASN A 418 16.94 -14.15 -16.08
N ARG A 419 16.71 -14.58 -14.83
CA ARG A 419 17.15 -13.87 -13.63
C ARG A 419 18.39 -14.54 -13.06
N ARG A 420 19.33 -13.72 -12.59
CA ARG A 420 20.61 -14.20 -12.05
C ARG A 420 20.85 -13.62 -10.68
N PHE A 421 21.53 -14.40 -9.85
CA PHE A 421 22.01 -14.03 -8.53
C PHE A 421 23.50 -14.33 -8.47
N ILE A 422 24.27 -13.38 -7.96
CA ILE A 422 25.71 -13.53 -7.75
C ILE A 422 25.94 -13.56 -6.24
N PHE A 423 26.53 -14.64 -5.76
CA PHE A 423 26.97 -14.78 -4.39
C PHE A 423 28.49 -14.80 -4.33
N TYR A 424 29.08 -14.28 -3.27
CA TYR A 424 30.54 -14.30 -3.10
C TYR A 424 30.94 -14.41 -1.64
N SER A 425 32.14 -14.92 -1.39
CA SER A 425 32.73 -14.95 -0.05
C SER A 425 33.92 -14.01 0.05
N LYS A 426 33.91 -13.13 1.06
CA LYS A 426 35.04 -12.24 1.39
C LYS A 426 36.13 -12.97 2.17
N THR A 427 35.72 -14.00 2.90
CA THR A 427 36.57 -14.81 3.75
C THR A 427 37.01 -16.05 2.99
N ASN A 428 38.16 -16.63 3.31
CA ASN A 428 38.53 -17.94 2.76
C ASN A 428 37.83 -19.09 3.52
N LEU A 429 36.79 -18.79 4.32
CA LEU A 429 36.00 -19.77 5.06
C LEU A 429 35.01 -20.41 4.10
N SER A 430 34.84 -21.73 4.21
CA SER A 430 33.88 -22.44 3.37
C SER A 430 32.45 -22.04 3.75
N HIS A 431 31.61 -21.84 2.73
CA HIS A 431 30.15 -21.63 2.81
C HIS A 431 29.62 -20.24 3.22
N ASP A 432 30.47 -19.27 3.58
CA ASP A 432 30.06 -17.90 3.96
C ASP A 432 29.85 -16.98 2.74
N TYR A 433 28.93 -17.38 1.86
CA TYR A 433 28.61 -16.63 0.65
C TYR A 433 27.44 -15.69 0.89
N VAL A 434 27.65 -14.42 0.57
CA VAL A 434 26.63 -13.36 0.67
C VAL A 434 26.18 -12.91 -0.71
N LEU A 435 24.93 -12.46 -0.82
CA LEU A 435 24.38 -11.92 -2.05
C LEU A 435 25.13 -10.64 -2.42
N LEU A 436 25.73 -10.65 -3.60
CA LEU A 436 26.44 -9.50 -4.15
C LEU A 436 25.56 -8.68 -5.07
N HIS A 437 24.79 -9.34 -5.94
CA HIS A 437 23.99 -8.72 -6.98
C HIS A 437 22.89 -9.66 -7.46
N SER A 438 21.74 -9.10 -7.84
CA SER A 438 20.67 -9.82 -8.53
C SER A 438 20.01 -8.95 -9.61
N ASP A 439 19.57 -9.60 -10.70
CA ASP A 439 18.70 -8.99 -11.71
C ASP A 439 17.21 -9.01 -11.29
N MET A 440 16.88 -9.69 -10.19
CA MET A 440 15.51 -9.81 -9.70
C MET A 440 15.02 -8.50 -9.09
N ILE A 441 13.77 -8.12 -9.38
CA ILE A 441 13.16 -6.91 -8.83
C ILE A 441 12.89 -7.15 -7.35
N GLY A 442 13.28 -6.19 -6.49
CA GLY A 442 13.14 -6.28 -5.04
C GLY A 442 14.38 -6.83 -4.32
N GLU A 443 15.37 -7.31 -5.07
CA GLU A 443 16.63 -7.85 -4.53
C GLU A 443 17.78 -6.83 -4.58
N LEU A 444 18.92 -7.16 -3.97
CA LEU A 444 20.10 -6.29 -3.96
C LEU A 444 20.65 -6.05 -5.38
N GLN A 445 20.47 -4.85 -5.92
CA GLN A 445 20.98 -4.44 -7.22
C GLN A 445 22.30 -3.65 -7.10
N ASN A 446 23.41 -4.37 -6.95
CA ASN A 446 24.74 -3.75 -6.98
C ASN A 446 25.31 -3.63 -8.40
N TYR A 447 25.18 -2.47 -9.04
CA TYR A 447 25.74 -2.25 -10.39
C TYR A 447 27.28 -2.25 -10.44
N ARG A 448 27.97 -2.15 -9.29
CA ARG A 448 29.44 -2.23 -9.18
C ARG A 448 29.92 -3.62 -8.71
N TRP A 449 29.13 -4.68 -8.95
CA TRP A 449 29.47 -6.03 -8.48
C TRP A 449 30.80 -6.56 -9.02
N GLN A 450 31.16 -6.21 -10.27
CA GLN A 450 32.41 -6.61 -10.89
C GLN A 450 33.62 -6.03 -10.16
N TYR A 451 33.54 -4.76 -9.76
CA TYR A 451 34.54 -4.13 -8.91
C TYR A 451 34.63 -4.84 -7.55
N ALA A 452 33.49 -5.14 -6.94
CA ALA A 452 33.46 -5.80 -5.63
C ALA A 452 34.14 -7.18 -5.64
N LEU A 453 33.99 -7.97 -6.71
CA LEU A 453 34.70 -9.24 -6.89
C LEU A 453 36.22 -9.06 -7.06
N ASN A 454 36.65 -7.96 -7.69
CA ASN A 454 38.05 -7.68 -8.02
C ASN A 454 38.76 -6.78 -7.00
N LYS A 455 38.07 -6.38 -5.92
CA LYS A 455 38.54 -5.37 -4.96
C LYS A 455 39.92 -5.65 -4.34
N ARG A 456 40.38 -6.91 -4.30
CA ARG A 456 41.75 -7.24 -3.82
C ARG A 456 42.85 -6.68 -4.73
N ASN A 457 42.56 -6.54 -6.03
CA ASN A 457 43.55 -6.26 -7.06
C ASN A 457 43.28 -4.98 -7.85
N THR A 458 42.16 -4.30 -7.60
CA THR A 458 41.76 -3.08 -8.33
C THR A 458 41.64 -1.88 -7.37
N PRO A 459 42.46 -0.82 -7.53
CA PRO A 459 42.31 0.43 -6.80
C PRO A 459 41.04 1.18 -7.23
N ASP A 460 40.22 1.66 -6.28
CA ASP A 460 39.04 2.48 -6.60
C ASP A 460 39.46 3.93 -6.86
N ASN A 461 39.64 4.28 -8.12
CA ASN A 461 40.07 5.63 -8.52
C ASN A 461 38.90 6.51 -8.98
N ASN A 462 37.69 5.93 -9.16
CA ASN A 462 36.51 6.66 -9.62
C ASN A 462 35.23 5.97 -9.14
N LEU A 463 34.45 6.68 -8.30
CA LEU A 463 33.17 6.19 -7.76
C LEU A 463 32.07 6.03 -8.82
N ASP A 464 32.14 6.78 -9.91
CA ASP A 464 31.17 6.75 -11.02
C ASP A 464 31.48 5.64 -12.04
N ASP A 465 32.61 4.95 -11.91
CA ASP A 465 32.98 3.84 -12.78
C ASP A 465 32.37 2.52 -12.26
N PRO A 466 31.45 1.87 -12.99
CA PRO A 466 30.82 0.63 -12.56
C PRO A 466 31.80 -0.55 -12.43
N THR A 467 32.95 -0.48 -13.08
CA THR A 467 34.04 -1.47 -12.97
C THR A 467 35.11 -1.04 -11.96
N GLY A 468 35.05 0.20 -11.46
CA GLY A 468 36.04 0.79 -10.57
C GLY A 468 37.47 0.78 -11.14
N GLY A 469 37.60 0.92 -12.47
CA GLY A 469 38.87 0.84 -13.19
C GLY A 469 39.35 -0.59 -13.50
N ALA A 470 38.51 -1.61 -13.30
CA ALA A 470 38.87 -3.00 -13.60
C ALA A 470 38.96 -3.24 -15.12
N ASN A 471 40.18 -3.26 -15.66
CA ASN A 471 40.45 -3.71 -17.02
C ASN A 471 40.33 -5.24 -17.12
N PRO A 472 39.96 -5.81 -18.29
CA PRO A 472 40.03 -7.25 -18.52
C PRO A 472 41.43 -7.78 -18.20
N HIS A 473 41.51 -8.77 -17.31
CA HIS A 473 42.78 -9.34 -16.85
C HIS A 473 42.67 -10.86 -16.74
N PHE A 474 43.82 -11.53 -16.73
CA PHE A 474 43.88 -13.00 -16.67
C PHE A 474 43.25 -13.51 -15.36
N GLY A 475 42.21 -14.34 -15.47
CA GLY A 475 41.46 -14.88 -14.33
C GLY A 475 40.12 -14.20 -14.04
N GLY A 476 39.82 -13.04 -14.66
CA GLY A 476 38.57 -12.30 -14.49
C GLY A 476 37.46 -12.75 -15.44
N ASN A 477 36.92 -13.97 -15.26
CA ASN A 477 35.90 -14.53 -16.15
C ASN A 477 34.46 -14.28 -15.69
N SER A 478 34.25 -13.66 -14.52
CA SER A 478 32.93 -13.43 -13.93
C SER A 478 31.95 -12.72 -14.87
N SER A 479 32.40 -11.68 -15.58
CA SER A 479 31.60 -10.97 -16.60
C SER A 479 31.20 -11.85 -17.79
N ARG A 480 32.09 -12.75 -18.22
CA ARG A 480 31.78 -13.69 -19.31
C ARG A 480 30.74 -14.70 -18.88
N TYR A 481 30.88 -15.28 -17.68
CA TYR A 481 29.92 -16.24 -17.15
C TYR A 481 28.57 -15.62 -16.82
N TYR A 482 28.57 -14.36 -16.38
CA TYR A 482 27.34 -13.62 -16.20
C TYR A 482 26.61 -13.41 -17.53
N ASN A 483 27.33 -13.04 -18.59
CA ASN A 483 26.74 -12.68 -19.88
C ASN A 483 26.52 -13.87 -20.84
N SER A 484 26.96 -15.08 -20.50
CA SER A 484 26.70 -16.28 -21.30
C SER A 484 25.23 -16.71 -21.16
N TYR A 485 24.57 -16.95 -22.30
CA TYR A 485 23.20 -17.44 -22.44
C TYR A 485 23.16 -18.94 -22.71
#